data_AF-A0A947CEI6-F1
#
_entry.id   AF-A0A947CEI6-F1
#
_cell.length_a   1.000
_cell.length_b   1.000
_cell.length_c   1.000
_cell.angle_alpha   90.00
_cell.angle_beta   90.00
_cell.angle_gamma   90.00
#
_symmetry.space_group_name_H-M   'P 1'
#
loop_
_entity.id
_entity.type
_entity.pdbx_description
1 polymer ?
#
loop_
_entity_poly.entity_id
_entity_poly.type
_entity_poly.pdbx_seq_one_letter_code
_entity_poly.pdbx_strand_id
1 'polypeptide(L)'
;MIRSFAEWFEQAEAAGVSLAEFVERREVKETGVPREAIRKRIEDTLTVMRGAVAEGLAESATSPSGLTGGRSGRLAADGPRLLGDDFTTMLSRAIATLETNARMGLIMATPTAGAAGVVPAVLLTLAPLRGWSEERLV
;
A
#
# COMPACT_ATOMS: atom_id res chain seq x y z
N MET A 1 -11.42 -23.45 9.19
CA MET A 1 -10.11 -22.87 8.82
C MET A 1 -9.96 -23.06 7.32
N ILE A 2 -9.83 -21.98 6.55
CA ILE A 2 -9.54 -22.07 5.11
C ILE A 2 -8.09 -22.51 4.93
N ARG A 3 -7.84 -23.46 4.03
CA ARG A 3 -6.55 -24.13 3.83
C ARG A 3 -5.84 -23.69 2.54
N SER A 4 -6.53 -22.97 1.64
CA SER A 4 -5.93 -22.48 0.39
C SER A 4 -6.62 -21.21 -0.11
N PHE A 5 -5.96 -20.46 -1.00
CA PHE A 5 -6.60 -19.33 -1.69
C PHE A 5 -7.74 -19.77 -2.60
N ALA A 6 -7.66 -20.93 -3.24
CA ALA A 6 -8.75 -21.45 -4.07
C ALA A 6 -10.06 -21.58 -3.25
N GLU A 7 -9.94 -22.12 -2.04
CA GLU A 7 -11.08 -22.27 -1.12
C GLU A 7 -11.68 -20.91 -0.70
N TRP A 8 -10.88 -19.83 -0.64
CA TRP A 8 -11.40 -18.48 -0.42
C TRP A 8 -12.30 -18.02 -1.58
N PHE A 9 -11.87 -18.22 -2.83
CA PHE A 9 -12.65 -17.85 -4.01
C PHE A 9 -13.93 -18.68 -4.12
N GLU A 10 -13.83 -20.01 -3.95
CA GLU A 10 -14.98 -20.92 -3.97
C GLU A 10 -16.04 -20.52 -2.94
N GLN A 11 -15.64 -20.17 -1.72
CA GLN A 11 -16.58 -19.75 -0.68
C GLN A 11 -17.19 -18.36 -0.93
N ALA A 12 -16.42 -17.42 -1.50
CA ALA A 12 -16.95 -16.12 -1.91
C ALA A 12 -18.00 -16.27 -3.03
N GLU A 13 -17.71 -17.10 -4.04
CA GLU A 13 -18.63 -17.43 -5.13
C GLU A 13 -19.89 -18.12 -4.62
N ALA A 14 -19.76 -19.14 -3.77
CA ALA A 14 -20.90 -19.84 -3.16
C ALA A 14 -21.79 -18.92 -2.30
N ALA A 15 -21.19 -17.88 -1.71
CA ALA A 15 -21.90 -16.85 -0.96
C ALA A 15 -22.47 -15.71 -1.84
N GLY A 16 -22.18 -15.70 -3.13
CA GLY A 16 -22.65 -14.68 -4.08
C GLY A 16 -22.07 -13.28 -3.82
N VAL A 17 -20.88 -13.19 -3.23
CA VAL A 17 -20.22 -11.92 -2.87
C VAL A 17 -18.80 -11.85 -3.43
N SER A 18 -18.22 -10.64 -3.46
CA SER A 18 -16.81 -10.47 -3.82
C SER A 18 -15.88 -11.10 -2.79
N LEU A 19 -14.64 -11.44 -3.18
CA LEU A 19 -13.63 -11.93 -2.24
C LEU A 19 -13.37 -10.92 -1.11
N ALA A 20 -13.32 -9.63 -1.41
CA ALA A 20 -13.10 -8.57 -0.41
C ALA A 20 -14.22 -8.54 0.63
N GLU A 21 -15.48 -8.58 0.19
CA GLU A 21 -16.63 -8.63 1.09
C GLU A 21 -16.67 -9.93 1.91
N PHE A 22 -16.31 -11.06 1.30
CA PHE A 22 -16.21 -12.33 2.00
C PHE A 22 -15.15 -12.30 3.12
N VAL A 23 -13.97 -11.73 2.84
CA VAL A 23 -12.89 -11.52 3.83
C VAL A 23 -13.35 -10.59 4.95
N GLU A 24 -14.00 -9.48 4.63
CA GLU A 24 -14.47 -8.52 5.63
C GLU A 24 -15.55 -9.12 6.53
N ARG A 25 -16.56 -9.81 5.97
CA ARG A 25 -17.59 -10.52 6.75
C ARG A 25 -16.99 -11.57 7.68
N ARG A 26 -15.95 -12.26 7.22
CA ARG A 26 -15.22 -13.24 8.03
C ARG A 26 -14.46 -12.57 9.16
N GLU A 27 -13.76 -11.47 8.90
CA GLU A 27 -13.02 -10.71 9.92
C GLU A 27 -13.96 -10.23 11.04
N VAL A 28 -15.14 -9.70 10.67
CA VAL A 28 -16.20 -9.34 11.63
C VAL A 28 -16.59 -10.55 12.49
N LYS A 29 -16.81 -11.71 11.87
CA LYS A 29 -17.23 -12.93 12.56
C LYS A 29 -16.14 -13.49 13.48
N GLU A 30 -14.87 -13.47 13.07
CA GLU A 30 -13.75 -14.06 13.80
C GLU A 30 -13.26 -13.16 14.94
N THR A 31 -13.30 -11.84 14.76
CA THR A 31 -12.80 -10.88 15.76
C THR A 31 -13.91 -10.26 16.62
N GLY A 32 -15.16 -10.28 16.16
CA GLY A 32 -16.27 -9.56 16.78
C GLY A 32 -16.21 -8.04 16.58
N VAL A 33 -15.25 -7.52 15.81
CA VAL A 33 -15.12 -6.09 15.54
C VAL A 33 -16.15 -5.66 14.49
N PRO A 34 -16.88 -4.55 14.70
CA PRO A 34 -17.84 -4.05 13.71
C PRO A 34 -17.19 -3.74 12.35
N ARG A 35 -17.94 -3.93 11.26
CA ARG A 35 -17.47 -3.69 9.88
C ARG A 35 -16.91 -2.27 9.73
N GLU A 36 -17.57 -1.28 10.30
CA GLU A 36 -17.21 0.12 10.23
C GLU A 36 -15.84 0.38 10.87
N ALA A 37 -15.56 -0.31 11.99
CA ALA A 37 -14.26 -0.20 12.65
C ALA A 37 -13.13 -0.90 11.88
N ILE A 38 -13.43 -2.00 11.17
CA ILE A 38 -12.47 -2.65 10.25
C ILE A 38 -12.16 -1.72 9.07
N ARG A 39 -13.18 -1.18 8.40
CA ARG A 39 -13.00 -0.24 7.28
C ARG A 39 -12.24 1.01 7.70
N LYS A 40 -12.56 1.58 8.87
CA LYS A 40 -11.82 2.71 9.43
C LYS A 40 -10.33 2.40 9.64
N ARG A 41 -9.99 1.18 10.10
CA ARG A 41 -8.57 0.79 10.23
C ARG A 41 -7.87 0.75 8.87
N ILE A 42 -8.54 0.26 7.83
CA ILE A 42 -8.01 0.24 6.46
C ILE A 42 -7.81 1.67 5.94
N GLU A 43 -8.75 2.58 6.20
CA GLU A 43 -8.63 4.02 5.89
C GLU A 43 -7.44 4.68 6.61
N ASP A 44 -7.30 4.43 7.92
CA ASP A 44 -6.18 4.93 8.73
C ASP A 44 -4.85 4.39 8.18
N THR A 45 -4.81 3.11 7.80
CA THR A 45 -3.65 2.47 7.15
C THR A 45 -3.31 3.12 5.80
N LEU A 46 -4.30 3.39 4.96
CA LEU A 46 -4.10 4.07 3.67
C LEU A 46 -3.57 5.49 3.86
N THR A 47 -3.99 6.18 4.93
CA THR A 47 -3.49 7.50 5.30
C THR A 47 -2.00 7.45 5.67
N VAL A 48 -1.59 6.47 6.49
CA VAL A 48 -0.18 6.24 6.83
C VAL A 48 0.65 5.94 5.58
N MET A 49 0.13 5.10 4.68
CA MET A 49 0.75 4.79 3.39
C MET A 49 1.02 6.03 2.54
N ARG A 50 0.04 6.95 2.42
CA ARG A 50 0.20 8.22 1.71
C ARG A 50 1.24 9.11 2.36
N GLY A 51 1.19 9.22 3.69
CA GLY A 51 2.17 10.00 4.47
C GLY A 51 3.60 9.52 4.22
N ALA A 52 3.83 8.21 4.30
CA ALA A 52 5.13 7.60 4.08
C ALA A 52 5.69 7.88 2.67
N VAL A 53 4.85 7.82 1.64
CA VAL A 53 5.23 8.15 0.26
C VAL A 53 5.54 9.64 0.10
N ALA A 54 4.69 10.51 0.64
CA ALA A 54 4.88 11.95 0.55
C ALA A 54 6.16 12.41 1.26
N GLU A 55 6.41 11.91 2.47
CA GLU A 55 7.63 12.17 3.23
C GLU A 55 8.88 11.70 2.46
N GLY A 56 8.83 10.48 1.92
CA GLY A 56 9.96 9.92 1.16
C GLY A 56 10.32 10.73 -0.08
N LEU A 57 9.31 11.20 -0.83
CA LEU A 57 9.49 12.01 -2.04
C LEU A 57 9.98 13.44 -1.74
N ALA A 58 9.56 14.02 -0.63
CA ALA A 58 9.93 15.38 -0.23
C ALA A 58 11.32 15.44 0.42
N GLU A 59 11.70 14.41 1.18
CA GLU A 59 12.92 14.39 1.97
C GLU A 59 14.13 13.92 1.16
N SER A 60 15.19 14.73 1.17
CA SER A 60 16.47 14.44 0.51
C SER A 60 17.54 13.96 1.49
N ALA A 61 17.28 14.05 2.80
CA ALA A 61 18.18 13.61 3.85
C ALA A 61 18.46 12.11 3.74
N THR A 62 19.71 11.76 4.06
CA THR A 62 20.17 10.38 4.12
C THR A 62 19.72 9.71 5.42
N SER A 63 19.44 8.42 5.36
CA SER A 63 19.25 7.56 6.53
C SER A 63 20.42 7.66 7.53
N PRO A 64 20.25 7.27 8.80
CA PRO A 64 21.33 7.24 9.79
C PRO A 64 22.57 6.44 9.36
N SER A 65 22.38 5.41 8.53
CA SER A 65 23.49 4.62 7.96
C SER A 65 24.28 5.33 6.84
N GLY A 66 23.75 6.42 6.29
CA GLY A 66 24.28 7.10 5.11
C GLY A 66 24.04 6.38 3.77
N LEU A 67 23.38 5.21 3.74
CA LEU A 67 23.31 4.36 2.55
C LEU A 67 22.18 4.70 1.56
N THR A 68 21.12 5.37 2.02
CA THR A 68 19.94 5.70 1.19
C THR A 68 19.36 7.07 1.57
N GLY A 69 18.68 7.73 0.63
CA GLY A 69 18.08 9.06 0.80
C GLY A 69 18.03 9.84 -0.52
N GLY A 70 16.89 10.47 -0.80
CA GLY A 70 16.68 11.34 -1.95
C GLY A 70 16.65 10.65 -3.32
N ARG A 71 16.73 9.32 -3.38
CA ARG A 71 16.68 8.57 -4.66
C ARG A 71 15.28 8.56 -5.24
N SER A 72 14.26 8.47 -4.38
CA SER A 72 12.86 8.51 -4.82
C SER A 72 12.52 9.81 -5.53
N GLY A 73 12.87 10.96 -4.94
CA GLY A 73 12.70 12.28 -5.55
C GLY A 73 13.46 12.43 -6.87
N ARG A 74 14.73 11.99 -6.94
CA ARG A 74 15.52 12.00 -8.19
C ARG A 74 14.90 11.13 -9.29
N LEU A 75 14.42 9.93 -8.93
CA LEU A 75 13.73 9.06 -9.89
C LEU A 75 12.43 9.67 -10.37
N ALA A 76 11.65 10.30 -9.48
CA ALA A 76 10.42 10.98 -9.82
C ALA A 76 10.66 12.17 -10.77
N ALA A 77 11.70 12.98 -10.53
CA ALA A 77 12.02 14.13 -11.37
C ALA A 77 12.65 13.73 -12.72
N ASP A 78 13.78 13.03 -12.69
CA ASP A 78 14.69 12.91 -13.84
C ASP A 78 15.09 11.46 -14.15
N GLY A 79 14.48 10.48 -13.48
CA GLY A 79 14.82 9.09 -13.67
C GLY A 79 14.45 8.53 -15.06
N PRO A 80 15.10 7.47 -15.53
CA PRO A 80 14.80 6.89 -16.84
C PRO A 80 13.36 6.35 -16.89
N ARG A 81 12.69 6.57 -18.03
CA ARG A 81 11.30 6.16 -18.30
C ARG A 81 11.23 4.92 -19.20
N LEU A 82 12.10 3.94 -18.95
CA LEU A 82 12.25 2.76 -19.82
C LEU A 82 10.94 1.95 -19.98
N LEU A 83 10.13 1.90 -18.91
CA LEU A 83 8.83 1.21 -18.89
C LEU A 83 7.64 2.19 -18.87
N GLY A 84 7.87 3.46 -19.21
CA GLY A 84 6.87 4.54 -19.20
C GLY A 84 6.76 5.29 -17.87
N ASP A 85 6.07 6.44 -17.92
CA ASP A 85 5.96 7.39 -16.80
C ASP A 85 5.22 6.82 -15.60
N ASP A 86 4.15 6.05 -15.84
CA ASP A 86 3.34 5.44 -14.77
C ASP A 86 4.17 4.43 -13.96
N PHE A 87 4.96 3.60 -14.64
CA PHE A 87 5.81 2.62 -13.96
C PHE A 87 6.93 3.31 -13.19
N THR A 88 7.59 4.32 -13.77
CA THR A 88 8.63 5.07 -13.05
C THR A 88 8.08 5.83 -11.85
N THR A 89 6.85 6.36 -11.95
CA THR A 89 6.13 6.99 -10.83
C THR A 89 5.78 5.98 -9.74
N MET A 90 5.31 4.79 -10.10
CA MET A 90 5.08 3.71 -9.15
C MET A 90 6.38 3.33 -8.43
N LEU A 91 7.47 3.16 -9.18
CA LEU A 91 8.77 2.80 -8.62
C LEU A 91 9.32 3.88 -7.67
N SER A 92 9.17 5.17 -8.02
CA SER A 92 9.60 6.26 -7.13
C SER A 92 8.85 6.26 -5.82
N ARG A 93 7.54 5.96 -5.82
CA ARG A 93 6.72 5.82 -4.61
C ARG A 93 7.13 4.62 -3.76
N ALA A 94 7.46 3.49 -4.38
CA ALA A 94 7.96 2.32 -3.65
C ALA A 94 9.27 2.63 -2.93
N ILE A 95 10.21 3.28 -3.62
CA ILE A 95 11.49 3.71 -3.04
C ILE A 95 11.25 4.76 -1.96
N ALA A 96 10.32 5.69 -2.15
CA ALA A 96 10.00 6.74 -1.17
C ALA A 96 9.59 6.14 0.18
N THR A 97 8.68 5.16 0.19
CA THR A 97 8.28 4.48 1.43
C THR A 97 9.46 3.77 2.10
N LEU A 98 10.35 3.14 1.32
CA LEU A 98 11.54 2.47 1.86
C LEU A 98 12.58 3.45 2.40
N GLU A 99 12.70 4.64 1.80
CA GLU A 99 13.55 5.72 2.32
C GLU A 99 12.98 6.28 3.63
N THR A 100 11.66 6.47 3.73
CA THR A 100 10.99 6.82 5.01
C THR A 100 11.27 5.76 6.08
N ASN A 101 11.10 4.48 5.76
CA ASN A 101 11.42 3.38 6.67
C ASN A 101 12.90 3.39 7.10
N ALA A 102 13.83 3.59 6.16
CA ALA A 102 15.27 3.63 6.45
C ALA A 102 15.68 4.82 7.34
N ARG A 103 14.87 5.89 7.37
CA ARG A 103 15.03 7.03 8.28
C ARG A 103 14.30 6.84 9.62
N MET A 104 13.72 5.67 9.86
CA MET A 104 12.88 5.37 11.03
C MET A 104 11.59 6.23 11.07
N GLY A 105 11.12 6.70 9.91
CA GLY A 105 9.83 7.37 9.77
C GLY A 105 8.65 6.40 9.88
N LEU A 106 7.44 6.95 9.96
CA LEU A 106 6.22 6.15 10.11
C LEU A 106 5.83 5.48 8.79
N ILE A 107 5.67 4.16 8.80
CA ILE A 107 5.29 3.35 7.64
C ILE A 107 4.25 2.30 8.02
N MET A 108 3.51 1.79 7.02
CA MET A 108 2.66 0.61 7.18
C MET A 108 3.39 -0.65 6.68
N ALA A 109 3.52 -1.66 7.53
CA ALA A 109 4.09 -2.95 7.13
C ALA A 109 3.14 -3.73 6.18
N THR A 110 3.67 -4.25 5.08
CA THR A 110 2.89 -5.04 4.09
C THR A 110 3.68 -6.19 3.45
N PRO A 111 3.84 -7.36 4.11
CA PRO A 111 3.47 -7.68 5.49
C PRO A 111 4.56 -7.30 6.52
N THR A 112 5.76 -6.91 6.06
CA THR A 112 6.87 -6.50 6.92
C THR A 112 7.34 -5.09 6.53
N ALA A 113 8.12 -4.45 7.40
CA ALA A 113 8.68 -3.12 7.13
C ALA A 113 9.56 -3.09 5.85
N GLY A 114 10.30 -4.17 5.58
CA GLY A 114 11.17 -4.28 4.40
C GLY A 114 10.42 -4.33 3.06
N ALA A 115 9.14 -4.74 3.07
CA ALA A 115 8.28 -4.80 1.89
C ALA A 115 7.21 -3.69 1.86
N ALA A 116 7.25 -2.74 2.80
CA ALA A 116 6.22 -1.73 3.01
C ALA A 116 5.95 -0.82 1.80
N GLY A 117 6.91 -0.69 0.87
CA GLY A 117 6.75 0.18 -0.31
C GLY A 117 5.88 -0.40 -1.43
N VAL A 118 5.62 -1.70 -1.46
CA VAL A 118 4.98 -2.34 -2.63
C VAL A 118 3.50 -1.96 -2.73
N VAL A 119 2.72 -2.20 -1.68
CA VAL A 119 1.27 -1.92 -1.66
C VAL A 119 0.96 -0.43 -1.89
N PRO A 120 1.55 0.53 -1.17
CA PRO A 120 1.26 1.95 -1.39
C PRO A 120 1.66 2.40 -2.80
N ALA A 121 2.77 1.92 -3.34
CA ALA A 121 3.17 2.27 -4.70
C ALA A 121 2.12 1.86 -5.74
N VAL A 122 1.62 0.63 -5.65
CA VAL A 122 0.61 0.10 -6.58
C VAL A 122 -0.72 0.85 -6.40
N LEU A 123 -1.24 0.94 -5.17
CA LEU A 123 -2.56 1.54 -4.93
C LEU A 123 -2.59 3.02 -5.31
N LEU A 124 -1.61 3.81 -4.86
CA LEU A 124 -1.60 5.26 -5.08
C LEU A 124 -1.34 5.62 -6.55
N THR A 125 -0.76 4.70 -7.34
CA THR A 125 -0.54 4.89 -8.78
C THR A 125 -1.72 4.45 -9.60
N LEU A 126 -2.28 3.27 -9.34
CA LEU A 126 -3.42 2.77 -10.10
C LEU A 126 -4.72 3.51 -9.80
N ALA A 127 -4.94 3.98 -8.57
CA ALA A 127 -6.16 4.66 -8.20
C ALA A 127 -6.50 5.85 -9.12
N PRO A 128 -5.60 6.85 -9.31
CA PRO A 128 -5.87 7.95 -10.24
C PRO A 128 -5.94 7.49 -11.70
N LEU A 129 -5.07 6.57 -12.14
CA LEU A 129 -5.04 6.09 -13.53
C LEU A 129 -6.33 5.34 -13.94
N ARG A 130 -7.00 4.72 -12.97
CA ARG A 130 -8.24 3.97 -13.18
C ARG A 130 -9.49 4.72 -12.71
N GLY A 131 -9.35 5.92 -12.17
CA GLY A 131 -10.45 6.69 -11.59
C GLY A 131 -11.13 5.97 -10.42
N TRP A 132 -10.37 5.24 -9.60
CA TRP A 132 -10.91 4.56 -8.42
C TRP A 132 -11.24 5.54 -7.30
N SER A 133 -12.38 5.35 -6.66
CA SER A 133 -12.76 6.08 -5.45
C SER A 133 -11.93 5.63 -4.24
N GLU A 134 -11.85 6.48 -3.22
CA GLU A 134 -11.28 6.09 -1.91
C GLU A 134 -11.98 4.85 -1.35
N GLU A 135 -13.31 4.77 -1.48
CA GLU A 135 -14.08 3.62 -1.02
C GLU A 135 -13.71 2.32 -1.74
N ARG A 136 -13.16 2.37 -2.96
CA ARG A 136 -12.66 1.18 -3.65
C ARG A 136 -11.29 0.71 -3.12
N LEU A 137 -10.53 1.61 -2.50
CA LEU A 137 -9.25 1.30 -1.87
C LEU A 137 -9.43 0.72 -0.45
N VAL A 138 -10.65 0.80 0.10
CA VAL A 138 -11.05 0.38 1.46
C VAL A 138 -11.95 -0.85 1.39
#